data_AF-A0A8B6LJS0-F1
#
_entry.id   AF-A0A8B6LJS0-F1
#
_cell.length_a   1.000
_cell.length_b   1.000
_cell.length_c   1.000
_cell.angle_alpha   90.00
_cell.angle_beta   90.00
_cell.angle_gamma   90.00
#
_symmetry.space_group_name_H-M   'P 1'
#
loop_
_entity.id
_entity.type
_entity.pdbx_description
1 polymer ?
#
loop_
_entity_poly.entity_id
_entity_poly.type
_entity_poly.pdbx_seq_one_letter_code
_entity_poly.pdbx_strand_id
1 'polypeptide(L)'
;MDEDDEVKRIEHEGWEIRICLTAQPSEGQLAGHADLWRDGVHSCRIALSGHFPDAASACDALERKARDWISDWAARDHTGDTGFASL
;
A
#
# COMPACT_ATOMS: atom_id res chain seq x y z
N MET A 1 -9.01 8.77 -14.82
CA MET A 1 -8.43 9.71 -13.84
C MET A 1 -9.53 9.92 -12.84
N ASP A 2 -9.32 9.45 -11.63
CA ASP A 2 -9.78 10.07 -10.41
C ASP A 2 -8.76 9.56 -9.37
N GLU A 3 -7.76 10.39 -9.09
CA GLU A 3 -6.84 10.25 -7.95
C GLU A 3 -7.55 10.66 -6.64
N ASP A 4 -8.89 10.77 -6.67
CA ASP A 4 -9.74 11.40 -5.64
C ASP A 4 -9.85 10.61 -4.33
N ASP A 5 -9.35 9.38 -4.29
CA ASP A 5 -9.29 8.58 -3.07
C ASP A 5 -7.89 8.60 -2.41
N GLU A 6 -6.86 9.23 -3.03
CA GLU A 6 -5.54 9.36 -2.39
C GLU A 6 -5.63 10.31 -1.19
N VAL A 7 -5.48 9.76 0.02
CA VAL A 7 -5.53 10.54 1.25
C VAL A 7 -4.16 10.89 1.78
N LYS A 8 -3.12 10.16 1.38
CA LYS A 8 -1.77 10.34 1.90
C LYS A 8 -0.71 9.77 0.97
N ARG A 9 0.39 10.51 0.82
CA ARG A 9 1.62 10.07 0.14
C ARG A 9 2.81 10.18 1.06
N ILE A 10 3.66 9.17 1.06
CA ILE A 10 4.82 9.06 1.97
C ILE A 10 6.00 8.53 1.18
N GLU A 11 7.15 9.19 1.30
CA GLU A 11 8.43 8.64 0.82
C GLU A 11 9.13 7.93 1.99
N HIS A 12 9.54 6.68 1.78
CA HIS A 12 10.18 5.85 2.78
C HIS A 12 11.24 4.95 2.16
N GLU A 13 12.52 5.17 2.50
CA GLU A 13 13.64 4.32 2.05
C GLU A 13 13.73 4.11 0.52
N GLY A 14 13.40 5.16 -0.26
CA GLY A 14 13.37 5.10 -1.73
C GLY A 14 12.09 4.49 -2.31
N TRP A 15 11.12 4.17 -1.46
CA TRP A 15 9.76 3.78 -1.85
C TRP A 15 8.81 4.96 -1.72
N GLU A 16 7.87 5.06 -2.65
CA GLU A 16 6.73 5.95 -2.56
C GLU A 16 5.49 5.11 -2.20
N ILE A 17 4.90 5.44 -1.05
CA ILE A 17 3.69 4.82 -0.51
C ILE A 17 2.53 5.76 -0.79
N ARG A 18 1.58 5.34 -1.61
CA ARG A 18 0.34 6.07 -1.87
C ARG A 18 -0.82 5.36 -1.19
N ILE A 19 -1.44 6.01 -0.22
CA ILE A 19 -2.56 5.47 0.53
C ILE A 19 -3.84 6.05 -0.06
N CYS A 20 -4.68 5.15 -0.55
CA CYS A 20 -6.00 5.48 -1.07
C CYS A 20 -7.06 4.87 -0.16
N LEU A 21 -8.02 5.69 0.28
CA LEU A 21 -9.16 5.25 1.07
C LEU A 21 -10.44 5.50 0.29
N THR A 22 -11.30 4.49 0.23
CA THR A 22 -12.61 4.58 -0.41
C THR A 22 -13.67 4.47 0.68
N ALA A 23 -14.45 5.53 0.86
CA ALA A 23 -15.61 5.49 1.74
C ALA A 23 -16.67 4.58 1.12
N GLN A 24 -16.96 3.42 1.73
CA GLN A 24 -18.07 2.59 1.24
C GLN A 24 -19.39 3.13 1.82
N PRO A 25 -20.42 3.29 0.98
CA PRO A 25 -21.73 3.80 1.40
C PRO A 25 -22.50 2.84 2.32
N SER A 26 -22.07 1.59 2.45
CA SER A 26 -22.65 0.60 3.35
C SER A 26 -21.89 0.54 4.69
N GLU A 27 -22.58 0.95 5.77
CA GLU A 27 -22.22 0.65 7.17
C GLU A 27 -20.86 1.15 7.69
N GLY A 28 -20.43 2.34 7.31
CA GLY A 28 -19.23 2.96 7.92
C GLY A 28 -17.94 2.14 7.72
N GLN A 29 -17.92 1.26 6.72
CA GLN A 29 -16.78 0.43 6.42
C GLN A 29 -15.84 1.16 5.46
N LEU A 30 -14.68 1.57 5.94
CA LEU A 30 -13.64 2.13 5.09
C LEU A 30 -12.87 1.01 4.39
N ALA A 31 -13.00 0.94 3.07
CA ALA A 31 -12.06 0.20 2.24
C ALA A 31 -10.86 1.10 1.93
N GLY A 32 -9.72 0.48 1.64
CA GLY A 32 -8.54 1.23 1.25
C GLY A 32 -7.42 0.33 0.78
N HIS A 33 -6.40 0.94 0.22
CA HIS A 33 -5.18 0.25 -0.19
C HIS A 33 -3.98 1.19 -0.11
N ALA A 34 -2.79 0.61 0.08
CA ALA A 34 -1.53 1.28 -0.09
C ALA A 34 -0.85 0.74 -1.35
N ASP A 35 -0.61 1.60 -2.33
CA ASP A 35 0.21 1.30 -3.49
C ASP A 35 1.66 1.65 -3.20
N LEU A 36 2.55 0.67 -3.40
CA LEU A 36 3.99 0.80 -3.22
C LEU A 36 4.66 0.94 -4.57
N TRP A 37 5.35 2.06 -4.73
CA TRP A 37 6.14 2.39 -5.91
C TRP A 37 7.61 2.47 -5.54
N ARG A 38 8.48 2.03 -6.43
CA ARG A 38 9.92 2.16 -6.28
C ARG A 38 10.53 2.56 -7.60
N ASP A 39 11.36 3.60 -7.60
CA ASP A 39 12.00 4.13 -8.81
C ASP A 39 11.00 4.41 -9.95
N GLY A 40 9.78 4.85 -9.59
CA GLY A 40 8.68 5.11 -10.53
C GLY A 40 7.94 3.87 -11.04
N VAL A 41 8.26 2.67 -10.56
CA VAL A 41 7.59 1.41 -10.92
C VAL A 41 6.65 0.97 -9.80
N HIS A 42 5.38 0.71 -10.14
CA HIS A 42 4.42 0.11 -9.21
C HIS A 42 4.87 -1.32 -8.89
N SER A 43 5.23 -1.57 -7.64
CA SER A 43 5.76 -2.86 -7.20
C SER A 43 4.65 -3.75 -6.67
N CYS A 44 3.82 -3.24 -5.75
CA CYS A 44 2.69 -3.99 -5.22
C CYS A 44 1.61 -3.10 -4.60
N ARG A 45 0.45 -3.70 -4.34
CA ARG A 45 -0.68 -3.09 -3.64
C ARG A 45 -1.00 -3.88 -2.39
N ILE A 46 -1.05 -3.19 -1.24
CA ILE A 46 -1.49 -3.74 0.04
C ILE A 46 -2.94 -3.34 0.24
N ALA A 47 -3.86 -4.29 0.11
CA ALA A 47 -5.26 -4.06 0.39
C ALA A 47 -5.52 -4.03 1.91
N LEU A 48 -6.38 -3.11 2.34
CA LEU A 48 -6.87 -3.06 3.70
C LEU A 48 -7.95 -4.13 3.90
N SER A 49 -7.64 -5.14 4.71
CA SER A 49 -8.63 -6.12 5.18
C SER A 49 -9.06 -5.75 6.60
N GLY A 50 -10.32 -5.36 6.79
CA GLY A 50 -10.90 -5.08 8.10
C GLY A 50 -12.01 -4.04 8.09
N HIS A 51 -12.61 -3.83 9.26
CA HIS A 51 -13.50 -2.69 9.52
C HIS A 51 -12.72 -1.70 10.37
N PHE A 52 -12.61 -0.46 9.90
CA PHE A 52 -11.94 0.62 10.61
C PHE A 52 -12.97 1.67 11.02
N PRO A 53 -12.88 2.20 12.26
CA PRO A 53 -13.85 3.14 12.78
C PRO A 53 -13.79 4.51 12.09
N ASP A 54 -12.63 4.86 11.52
CA ASP A 54 -12.39 6.14 10.89
C ASP A 54 -11.21 6.06 9.89
N ALA A 55 -11.13 7.08 9.02
CA ALA A 55 -10.15 7.14 7.95
C ALA A 55 -8.71 7.29 8.46
N ALA A 56 -8.49 7.95 9.60
CA ALA A 56 -7.15 8.08 10.18
C ALA A 56 -6.65 6.71 10.67
N SER A 57 -7.49 5.95 11.37
CA SER A 57 -7.18 4.58 11.81
C SER A 57 -6.88 3.64 10.62
N ALA A 58 -7.63 3.76 9.52
CA ALA A 58 -7.40 3.00 8.29
C ALA A 58 -6.07 3.40 7.62
N CYS A 59 -5.78 4.70 7.55
CA CYS A 59 -4.54 5.24 7.01
C CYS A 59 -3.32 4.79 7.83
N ASP A 60 -3.37 4.90 9.15
CA ASP A 60 -2.29 4.49 10.05
C ASP A 60 -2.04 2.97 10.01
N ALA A 61 -3.09 2.18 9.77
CA ALA A 61 -2.95 0.73 9.58
C ALA A 61 -2.27 0.41 8.24
N LEU A 62 -2.66 1.08 7.15
CA LEU A 62 -2.05 0.92 5.84
C LEU A 62 -0.58 1.37 5.84
N GLU A 63 -0.28 2.50 6.47
CA GLU A 63 1.09 3.00 6.59
C GLU A 63 1.97 2.00 7.36
N ARG A 64 1.52 1.50 8.51
CA ARG A 64 2.28 0.50 9.28
C ARG A 64 2.53 -0.76 8.47
N LYS A 65 1.49 -1.31 7.84
CA LYS A 65 1.63 -2.50 6.98
C LYS A 65 2.59 -2.27 5.81
N ALA A 66 2.53 -1.09 5.20
CA ALA A 66 3.43 -0.71 4.11
C ALA A 66 4.89 -0.64 4.56
N ARG A 67 5.16 0.00 5.71
CA ARG A 67 6.50 0.06 6.30
C ARG A 67 7.00 -1.34 6.70
N ASP A 68 6.16 -2.15 7.33
CA ASP A 68 6.51 -3.52 7.71
C ASP A 68 6.83 -4.37 6.48
N TRP A 69 6.06 -4.20 5.38
CA TRP A 69 6.33 -4.89 4.12
C TRP A 69 7.64 -4.42 3.48
N ILE A 70 7.92 -3.11 3.48
CA ILE A 70 9.19 -2.57 2.95
C ILE A 70 10.37 -3.11 3.76
N SER A 71 10.23 -3.17 5.09
CA SER A 71 11.26 -3.69 5.99
C SER A 71 11.48 -5.20 5.79
N ASP A 72 10.40 -6.00 5.69
CA ASP A 72 10.51 -7.42 5.34
C ASP A 72 11.16 -7.59 3.96
N TRP A 73 10.72 -6.81 2.97
CA TRP A 73 11.29 -6.82 1.63
C TRP A 73 12.80 -6.55 1.69
N ALA A 74 13.25 -5.49 2.35
CA ALA A 74 14.65 -5.12 2.46
C ALA A 74 15.50 -6.15 3.24
N ALA A 75 14.89 -6.87 4.19
CA ALA A 75 15.54 -7.93 4.95
C ALA A 75 15.63 -9.26 4.17
N ARG A 76 14.85 -9.44 3.10
CA ARG A 76 14.93 -10.64 2.25
C ARG A 76 16.18 -10.59 1.41
N ASP A 77 16.86 -11.73 1.32
CA ASP A 77 17.88 -11.93 0.30
C ASP A 77 17.20 -11.79 -1.08
N HIS A 78 17.50 -10.70 -1.78
CA HIS A 78 17.03 -10.46 -3.15
C HIS A 78 17.73 -11.37 -4.17
N THR A 79 18.18 -12.56 -3.76
CA THR A 79 18.80 -13.58 -4.62
C THR A 79 17.79 -14.27 -5.53
N GLY A 80 16.56 -13.75 -5.61
CA GLY A 80 15.56 -14.18 -6.57
C GLY A 80 15.86 -13.62 -7.95
N ASP A 81 16.78 -14.26 -8.67
CA ASP A 81 16.75 -14.33 -10.13
C ASP A 81 15.51 -15.13 -10.55
N THR A 82 14.31 -14.62 -10.24
CA THR A 82 13.09 -15.11 -10.88
C THR A 82 13.02 -14.43 -12.23
N GLY A 83 13.84 -14.90 -13.16
CA GLY A 83 13.52 -14.84 -14.56
C GLY A 83 12.14 -15.46 -14.73
N PHE A 84 11.11 -14.61 -14.73
CA PHE A 84 9.79 -14.98 -15.22
C PHE A 84 10.01 -15.32 -16.69
N ALA A 85 10.20 -16.60 -16.98
CA ALA A 85 10.08 -17.13 -18.32
C ALA A 85 8.63 -16.86 -18.75
N SER A 86 8.47 -15.95 -19.69
CA SER A 86 7.25 -15.74 -20.44
C SER A 86 6.76 -17.10 -20.97
N LEU A 87 5.53 -17.48 -20.66
CA LEU A 87 4.82 -18.57 -21.33
C LEU A 87 3.96 -18.01 -22.46
#